data_AF-A0A926GYV7-F1
#
_entry.id   AF-A0A926GYV7-F1
#
_cell.length_a   1.000
_cell.length_b   1.000
_cell.length_c   1.000
_cell.angle_alpha   90.00
_cell.angle_beta   90.00
_cell.angle_gamma   90.00
#
_symmetry.space_group_name_H-M   'P 1'
#
loop_
_entity.id
_entity.type
_entity.pdbx_description
1 polymer ?
#
loop_
_entity_poly.entity_id
_entity_poly.type
_entity_poly.pdbx_seq_one_letter_code
_entity_poly.pdbx_strand_id
1 'polypeptide(L)'
;MELVTNRARAALAVCALTTFAIPTAPAHAQTVTFDNIADSVSTNNGVFQFVGLGDINNSGTVAFSGGFVDGGSGVYTSTNGMITQVADTTGAFRSFGNLRINASGTVAFNAESDDNLRAIYASTGGVVRTIVDRNTFNNPPFISFGGFALNDSGTVAFVALMRDFVTNSIYTTTGDGVASFVAAASFREDVFNNFYTVALNNAGTMAFQADLNAGGHGVYTANGAGIETIVDSRSYGGGFEFFG
;
A
#
# COMPACT_ATOMS: atom_id res chain seq x y z
N MET A 1 53.30 29.16 60.15
CA MET A 1 54.52 28.90 59.36
C MET A 1 55.09 27.57 59.84
N GLU A 2 55.62 26.78 58.92
CA GLU A 2 56.16 25.41 59.08
C GLU A 2 55.12 24.29 59.22
N LEU A 3 54.87 23.50 58.17
CA LEU A 3 55.67 22.45 57.51
C LEU A 3 55.38 21.06 58.07
N VAL A 4 54.50 20.40 57.33
CA VAL A 4 54.22 18.97 57.32
C VAL A 4 55.50 18.18 57.08
N THR A 5 55.74 17.12 57.86
CA THR A 5 56.69 16.06 57.50
C THR A 5 55.99 14.70 57.45
N ASN A 6 55.75 14.28 56.20
CA ASN A 6 55.77 12.95 55.62
C ASN A 6 55.81 11.70 56.54
N ARG A 7 54.92 10.73 56.28
CA ARG A 7 55.28 9.31 56.08
C ARG A 7 54.10 8.50 55.54
N ALA A 8 54.29 7.99 54.32
CA ALA A 8 53.42 7.01 53.67
C ALA A 8 53.36 5.68 54.44
N ARG A 9 52.16 5.09 54.53
CA ARG A 9 51.96 3.64 54.70
C ARG A 9 50.82 3.21 53.78
N ALA A 10 51.16 2.34 52.83
CA ALA A 10 50.23 1.71 51.90
C ALA A 10 49.25 0.81 52.67
N ALA A 11 47.95 0.99 52.43
CA ALA A 11 46.91 0.06 52.83
C ALA A 11 46.48 -0.74 51.60
N LEU A 12 46.65 -2.05 51.67
CA LEU A 12 46.22 -3.02 50.67
C LEU A 12 44.67 -3.10 50.73
N ALA A 13 43.98 -2.53 49.76
CA ALA A 13 42.53 -2.65 49.66
C ALA A 13 42.16 -4.01 49.03
N VAL A 14 41.63 -4.92 49.84
CA VAL A 14 40.99 -6.15 49.35
C VAL A 14 39.64 -5.74 48.76
N CYS A 15 39.53 -5.71 47.44
CA CYS A 15 38.27 -5.53 46.73
C CYS A 15 37.40 -6.77 46.94
N ALA A 16 36.35 -6.66 47.76
CA ALA A 16 35.30 -7.66 47.80
C ALA A 16 34.45 -7.54 46.53
N LEU A 17 34.52 -8.55 45.66
CA LEU A 17 33.68 -8.65 44.47
C LEU A 17 32.26 -9.05 44.90
N THR A 18 31.34 -8.09 44.99
CA THR A 18 29.91 -8.39 45.15
C THR A 18 29.32 -8.76 43.80
N THR A 19 28.96 -10.02 43.62
CA THR A 19 28.15 -10.47 42.48
C THR A 19 26.73 -9.94 42.61
N PHE A 20 26.36 -8.95 41.80
CA PHE A 20 24.96 -8.57 41.60
C PHE A 20 24.31 -9.62 40.68
N ALA A 21 23.43 -10.44 41.23
CA ALA A 21 22.50 -11.23 40.43
C ALA A 21 21.44 -10.28 39.85
N ILE A 22 21.47 -10.06 38.53
CA ILE A 22 20.38 -9.37 37.83
C ILE A 22 19.21 -10.35 37.78
N PRO A 23 18.04 -10.06 38.39
CA PRO A 23 16.87 -10.91 38.22
C PRO A 23 16.47 -10.87 36.75
N THR A 24 16.52 -12.03 36.08
CA THR A 24 15.95 -12.19 34.75
C THR A 24 14.44 -12.11 34.89
N ALA A 25 13.82 -11.03 34.43
CA ALA A 25 12.38 -11.02 34.23
C ALA A 25 12.03 -12.18 33.29
N PRO A 26 10.98 -12.98 33.58
CA PRO A 26 10.53 -14.00 32.65
C PRO A 26 10.21 -13.32 31.31
N ALA A 27 10.70 -13.90 30.21
CA ALA A 27 10.32 -13.44 28.89
C ALA A 27 8.79 -13.50 28.79
N HIS A 28 8.13 -12.34 28.72
CA HIS A 28 6.71 -12.27 28.43
C HIS A 28 6.52 -12.59 26.95
N ALA A 29 6.37 -13.89 26.64
CA ALA A 29 5.81 -14.29 25.36
C ALA A 29 4.34 -13.85 25.36
N GLN A 30 4.03 -12.79 24.62
CA GLN A 30 2.64 -12.42 24.36
C GLN A 30 2.02 -13.53 23.52
N THR A 31 0.97 -14.18 24.02
CA THR A 31 0.17 -15.09 23.21
C THR A 31 -0.50 -14.26 22.12
N VAL A 32 -0.09 -14.45 20.88
CA VAL A 32 -0.75 -13.88 19.71
C VAL A 32 -1.75 -14.90 19.21
N THR A 33 -3.03 -14.54 19.22
CA THR A 33 -4.10 -15.31 18.56
C THR A 33 -4.30 -14.78 17.15
N PHE A 34 -4.52 -15.68 16.20
CA PHE A 34 -4.84 -15.33 14.82
C PHE A 34 -6.29 -15.71 14.54
N ASP A 35 -7.08 -14.74 14.08
CA ASP A 35 -8.41 -15.00 13.55
C ASP A 35 -8.28 -15.40 12.08
N ASN A 36 -8.67 -16.63 11.75
CA ASN A 36 -8.71 -17.07 10.36
C ASN A 36 -9.89 -16.38 9.66
N ILE A 37 -9.57 -15.51 8.69
CA ILE A 37 -10.53 -14.79 7.88
C ILE A 37 -10.94 -15.59 6.64
N ALA A 38 -9.95 -16.09 5.91
CA ALA A 38 -10.12 -16.87 4.69
C ALA A 38 -8.89 -17.76 4.46
N ASP A 39 -9.11 -18.99 4.01
CA ASP A 39 -8.10 -19.99 3.69
C ASP A 39 -8.63 -20.97 2.62
N SER A 40 -7.73 -21.65 1.92
CA SER A 40 -8.05 -22.58 0.84
C SER A 40 -8.62 -23.93 1.29
N VAL A 41 -8.63 -24.21 2.60
CA VAL A 41 -8.98 -25.53 3.13
C VAL A 41 -10.18 -25.50 4.08
N SER A 42 -10.47 -24.36 4.71
CA SER A 42 -11.39 -24.31 5.86
C SER A 42 -12.53 -23.29 5.73
N THR A 43 -12.34 -22.17 5.04
CA THR A 43 -13.36 -21.13 4.97
C THR A 43 -14.30 -21.32 3.79
N ASN A 44 -15.60 -21.09 4.02
CA ASN A 44 -16.66 -21.20 3.00
C ASN A 44 -16.75 -22.60 2.34
N ASN A 45 -16.68 -23.68 3.12
CA ASN A 45 -16.72 -25.08 2.64
C ASN A 45 -15.64 -25.45 1.61
N GLY A 46 -14.47 -24.79 1.64
CA GLY A 46 -13.38 -25.08 0.70
C GLY A 46 -13.61 -24.53 -0.71
N VAL A 47 -14.43 -23.49 -0.86
CA VAL A 47 -14.69 -22.83 -2.16
C VAL A 47 -13.43 -22.20 -2.76
N PHE A 48 -12.49 -21.74 -1.92
CA PHE A 48 -11.25 -21.13 -2.39
C PHE A 48 -10.15 -22.15 -2.60
N GLN A 49 -9.49 -22.12 -3.76
CA GLN A 49 -8.23 -22.83 -4.02
C GLN A 49 -7.03 -22.01 -3.51
N PHE A 50 -7.13 -20.68 -3.56
CA PHE A 50 -6.15 -19.76 -3.01
C PHE A 50 -6.82 -18.49 -2.51
N VAL A 51 -6.19 -17.85 -1.53
CA VAL A 51 -6.55 -16.53 -1.02
C VAL A 51 -5.39 -15.60 -1.34
N GLY A 52 -5.67 -14.54 -2.10
CA GLY A 52 -4.67 -13.55 -2.51
C GLY A 52 -4.51 -12.43 -1.50
N LEU A 53 -3.75 -11.41 -1.90
CA LEU A 53 -3.54 -10.21 -1.07
C LEU A 53 -4.87 -9.53 -0.72
N GLY A 54 -4.89 -8.96 0.48
CA GLY A 54 -6.04 -8.26 1.04
C GLY A 54 -5.66 -6.91 1.65
N ASP A 55 -6.68 -6.15 2.01
CA ASP A 55 -6.58 -4.86 2.69
C ASP A 55 -7.60 -4.83 3.84
N ILE A 56 -7.36 -4.03 4.86
CA ILE A 56 -8.19 -3.97 6.06
C ILE A 56 -8.52 -2.53 6.44
N ASN A 57 -9.78 -2.27 6.77
CA ASN A 57 -10.18 -0.96 7.24
C ASN A 57 -10.21 -0.86 8.77
N ASN A 58 -10.40 0.36 9.28
CA ASN A 58 -10.40 0.65 10.71
C ASN A 58 -11.56 -0.01 11.51
N SER A 59 -12.56 -0.53 10.80
CA SER A 59 -13.70 -1.26 11.39
C SER A 59 -13.42 -2.77 11.48
N GLY A 60 -12.24 -3.23 11.04
CA GLY A 60 -11.88 -4.64 11.00
C GLY A 60 -12.48 -5.40 9.81
N THR A 61 -13.10 -4.71 8.84
CA THR A 61 -13.53 -5.33 7.60
C THR A 61 -12.31 -5.58 6.72
N VAL A 62 -12.13 -6.84 6.33
CA VAL A 62 -11.03 -7.27 5.43
C VAL A 62 -11.59 -7.41 4.03
N ALA A 63 -11.02 -6.73 3.04
CA ALA A 63 -11.24 -7.03 1.63
C ALA A 63 -10.13 -7.93 1.11
N PHE A 64 -10.45 -8.94 0.32
CA PHE A 64 -9.46 -9.89 -0.20
C PHE A 64 -9.87 -10.47 -1.55
N SER A 65 -8.90 -11.04 -2.26
CA SER A 65 -9.13 -11.80 -3.48
C SER A 65 -9.16 -13.30 -3.19
N GLY A 66 -10.04 -14.04 -3.86
CA GLY A 66 -10.13 -15.49 -3.74
C GLY A 66 -10.25 -16.15 -5.10
N GLY A 67 -9.46 -17.18 -5.36
CA GLY A 67 -9.57 -18.03 -6.55
C GLY A 67 -10.35 -19.30 -6.24
N PHE A 68 -11.18 -19.76 -7.16
CA PHE A 68 -12.07 -20.90 -6.94
C PHE A 68 -11.42 -22.24 -7.30
N VAL A 69 -11.84 -23.30 -6.61
CA VAL A 69 -11.43 -24.70 -6.93
C VAL A 69 -11.85 -25.10 -8.34
N ASP A 70 -13.03 -24.67 -8.78
CA ASP A 70 -13.56 -24.97 -10.13
C ASP A 70 -13.04 -24.00 -11.20
N GLY A 71 -12.08 -23.14 -10.84
CA GLY A 71 -11.54 -22.08 -11.69
C GLY A 71 -12.30 -20.76 -11.59
N GLY A 72 -11.60 -19.67 -11.91
CA GLY A 72 -12.12 -18.30 -11.75
C GLY A 72 -11.64 -17.64 -10.46
N SER A 73 -12.11 -16.42 -10.22
CA SER A 73 -11.72 -15.62 -9.05
C SER A 73 -12.76 -14.58 -8.67
N GLY A 74 -12.61 -13.96 -7.52
CA GLY A 74 -13.46 -12.84 -7.10
C GLY A 74 -12.84 -11.98 -6.02
N VAL A 75 -13.53 -10.88 -5.74
CA VAL A 75 -13.27 -9.95 -4.65
C VAL A 75 -14.31 -10.18 -3.57
N TYR A 76 -13.85 -10.26 -2.33
CA TYR A 76 -14.65 -10.58 -1.15
C TYR A 76 -14.39 -9.59 -0.04
N THR A 77 -15.34 -9.49 0.88
CA THR A 77 -15.13 -8.87 2.18
C THR A 77 -15.41 -9.86 3.29
N SER A 78 -14.74 -9.72 4.42
CA SER A 78 -15.08 -10.41 5.67
C SER A 78 -15.29 -9.38 6.76
N THR A 79 -16.45 -9.43 7.40
CA THR A 79 -16.77 -8.62 8.59
C THR A 79 -17.25 -9.55 9.68
N ASN A 80 -16.58 -9.56 10.83
CA ASN A 80 -16.91 -10.47 11.95
C ASN A 80 -17.00 -11.95 11.53
N GLY A 81 -16.09 -12.38 10.63
CA GLY A 81 -16.05 -13.76 10.11
C GLY A 81 -17.07 -14.07 9.00
N MET A 82 -18.00 -13.15 8.70
CA MET A 82 -18.94 -13.32 7.61
C MET A 82 -18.32 -12.88 6.28
N ILE A 83 -18.10 -13.84 5.38
CA ILE A 83 -17.61 -13.57 4.03
C ILE A 83 -18.78 -13.16 3.13
N THR A 84 -18.65 -12.00 2.49
CA THR A 84 -19.60 -11.46 1.51
C THR A 84 -18.89 -11.28 0.17
N GLN A 85 -19.49 -11.80 -0.90
CA GLN A 85 -19.01 -11.58 -2.25
C GLN A 85 -19.24 -10.12 -2.67
N VAL A 86 -18.21 -9.50 -3.23
CA VAL A 86 -18.30 -8.17 -3.85
C VAL A 86 -18.52 -8.30 -5.36
N ALA A 87 -17.70 -9.12 -6.01
CA ALA A 87 -17.79 -9.43 -7.43
C ALA A 87 -16.99 -10.72 -7.71
N ASP A 88 -17.33 -11.47 -8.76
CA ASP A 88 -16.55 -12.62 -9.21
C ASP A 88 -16.59 -12.79 -10.73
N THR A 89 -15.88 -13.82 -11.21
CA THR A 89 -15.80 -14.15 -12.63
C THR A 89 -16.99 -14.93 -13.19
N THR A 90 -18.03 -15.17 -12.38
CA THR A 90 -19.32 -15.71 -12.86
C THR A 90 -20.31 -14.59 -13.20
N GLY A 91 -20.05 -13.38 -12.69
CA GLY A 91 -20.71 -12.13 -13.04
C GLY A 91 -20.13 -11.47 -14.29
N ALA A 92 -20.08 -10.13 -14.30
CA ALA A 92 -19.70 -9.31 -15.47
C ALA A 92 -18.18 -9.12 -15.67
N PHE A 93 -17.37 -9.90 -14.95
CA PHE A 93 -15.92 -9.76 -14.91
C PHE A 93 -15.25 -11.04 -15.33
N ARG A 94 -14.05 -10.95 -15.91
CA ARG A 94 -13.24 -12.12 -16.28
C ARG A 94 -11.94 -12.21 -15.48
N SER A 95 -11.49 -11.11 -14.89
CA SER A 95 -10.30 -11.09 -14.05
C SER A 95 -10.31 -9.90 -13.09
N PHE A 96 -9.60 -10.08 -11.98
CA PHE A 96 -9.41 -9.07 -10.94
C PHE A 96 -7.92 -8.85 -10.69
N GLY A 97 -7.58 -7.67 -10.18
CA GLY A 97 -6.23 -7.30 -9.78
C GLY A 97 -6.20 -6.73 -8.36
N ASN A 98 -5.36 -5.71 -8.16
CA ASN A 98 -5.24 -5.02 -6.87
C ASN A 98 -6.60 -4.54 -6.34
N LEU A 99 -6.75 -4.56 -5.02
CA LEU A 99 -7.92 -4.07 -4.30
C LEU A 99 -7.49 -3.16 -3.13
N ARG A 100 -8.42 -2.33 -2.67
CA ARG A 100 -8.32 -1.48 -1.46
C ARG A 100 -9.68 -1.35 -0.80
N ILE A 101 -9.69 -1.15 0.51
CA ILE A 101 -10.91 -0.84 1.27
C ILE A 101 -10.72 0.41 2.12
N ASN A 102 -11.71 1.30 2.13
CA ASN A 102 -11.68 2.50 2.97
C ASN A 102 -12.49 2.32 4.27
N ALA A 103 -12.44 3.31 5.16
CA ALA A 103 -13.12 3.26 6.46
C ALA A 103 -14.66 3.14 6.34
N SER A 104 -15.25 3.62 5.24
CA SER A 104 -16.69 3.47 4.98
C SER A 104 -17.08 2.09 4.43
N GLY A 105 -16.12 1.18 4.22
CA GLY A 105 -16.36 -0.14 3.65
C GLY A 105 -16.52 -0.14 2.13
N THR A 106 -16.12 0.94 1.45
CA THR A 106 -16.06 0.96 -0.02
C THR A 106 -14.84 0.16 -0.46
N VAL A 107 -15.07 -0.83 -1.32
CA VAL A 107 -14.01 -1.69 -1.87
C VAL A 107 -13.72 -1.25 -3.30
N ALA A 108 -12.54 -0.68 -3.55
CA ALA A 108 -12.07 -0.39 -4.90
C ALA A 108 -11.19 -1.52 -5.42
N PHE A 109 -11.29 -1.85 -6.70
CA PHE A 109 -10.52 -2.94 -7.31
C PHE A 109 -10.27 -2.73 -8.80
N ASN A 110 -9.11 -3.18 -9.27
CA ASN A 110 -8.83 -3.34 -10.69
C ASN A 110 -9.56 -4.57 -11.22
N ALA A 111 -10.21 -4.47 -12.38
CA ALA A 111 -10.77 -5.62 -13.08
C ALA A 111 -10.79 -5.42 -14.59
N GLU A 112 -10.86 -6.54 -15.31
CA GLU A 112 -11.26 -6.57 -16.71
C GLU A 112 -12.70 -7.12 -16.78
N SER A 113 -13.61 -6.36 -17.39
CA SER A 113 -14.98 -6.81 -17.64
C SER A 113 -15.06 -7.78 -18.82
N ASP A 114 -16.21 -8.44 -18.95
CA ASP A 114 -16.50 -9.29 -20.11
C ASP A 114 -16.55 -8.53 -21.45
N ASP A 115 -16.74 -7.21 -21.40
CA ASP A 115 -16.66 -6.33 -22.57
C ASP A 115 -15.22 -5.86 -22.87
N ASN A 116 -14.21 -6.51 -22.28
CA ASN A 116 -12.79 -6.15 -22.36
C ASN A 116 -12.50 -4.74 -21.81
N LEU A 117 -13.31 -4.24 -20.87
CA LEU A 117 -13.07 -2.95 -20.24
C LEU A 117 -12.18 -3.12 -19.02
N ARG A 118 -10.93 -2.67 -19.15
CA ARG A 118 -10.02 -2.52 -18.01
C ARG A 118 -10.33 -1.23 -17.29
N ALA A 119 -10.51 -1.32 -15.98
CA ALA A 119 -10.91 -0.20 -15.15
C ALA A 119 -10.60 -0.43 -13.67
N ILE A 120 -10.62 0.66 -12.91
CA ILE A 120 -10.82 0.66 -11.47
C ILE A 120 -12.32 0.78 -11.21
N TYR A 121 -12.87 -0.19 -10.49
CA TYR A 121 -14.24 -0.21 -10.01
C TYR A 121 -14.29 0.06 -8.51
N ALA A 122 -15.45 0.44 -7.99
CA ALA A 122 -15.71 0.48 -6.57
C ALA A 122 -17.07 -0.12 -6.24
N SER A 123 -17.13 -0.86 -5.14
CA SER A 123 -18.36 -1.38 -4.56
C SER A 123 -18.68 -0.68 -3.25
N THR A 124 -19.90 -0.18 -3.12
CA THR A 124 -20.44 0.42 -1.90
C THR A 124 -21.85 -0.10 -1.68
N GLY A 125 -22.11 -0.74 -0.54
CA GLY A 125 -23.42 -1.35 -0.26
C GLY A 125 -23.82 -2.44 -1.26
N GLY A 126 -22.85 -3.16 -1.83
CA GLY A 126 -23.08 -4.21 -2.83
C GLY A 126 -23.26 -3.70 -4.27
N VAL A 127 -23.31 -2.39 -4.50
CA VAL A 127 -23.42 -1.81 -5.85
C VAL A 127 -22.04 -1.54 -6.40
N VAL A 128 -21.69 -2.19 -7.51
CA VAL A 128 -20.44 -1.98 -8.24
C VAL A 128 -20.62 -0.86 -9.28
N ARG A 129 -19.71 0.12 -9.28
CA ARG A 129 -19.63 1.18 -10.28
C ARG A 129 -18.23 1.31 -10.85
N THR A 130 -18.12 1.75 -12.10
CA THR A 130 -16.84 2.17 -12.69
C THR A 130 -16.40 3.49 -12.05
N ILE A 131 -15.16 3.57 -11.59
CA ILE A 131 -14.52 4.83 -11.15
C ILE A 131 -13.77 5.47 -12.31
N VAL A 132 -12.94 4.67 -12.97
CA VAL A 132 -12.19 5.09 -14.14
C VAL A 132 -11.91 3.88 -15.02
N ASP A 133 -12.11 4.04 -16.31
CA ASP A 133 -11.83 3.05 -17.34
C ASP A 133 -10.92 3.60 -18.45
N ARG A 134 -10.46 2.71 -19.32
CA ARG A 134 -9.58 3.04 -20.44
C ARG A 134 -10.16 4.01 -21.50
N ASN A 135 -11.45 4.31 -21.42
CA ASN A 135 -12.20 5.18 -22.32
C ASN A 135 -12.67 6.47 -21.64
N THR A 136 -12.48 6.65 -20.32
CA THR A 136 -13.19 7.66 -19.53
C THR A 136 -12.80 9.11 -19.88
N PHE A 137 -11.84 9.39 -20.77
CA PHE A 137 -11.37 10.76 -21.02
C PHE A 137 -11.06 11.09 -22.48
N ASN A 138 -11.31 12.37 -22.84
CA ASN A 138 -10.95 13.01 -24.11
C ASN A 138 -9.42 13.23 -24.23
N ASN A 139 -8.66 12.13 -24.26
CA ASN A 139 -7.20 12.04 -24.41
C ASN A 139 -6.40 12.53 -23.16
N PRO A 140 -5.82 11.63 -22.33
CA PRO A 140 -5.20 10.38 -22.76
C PRO A 140 -5.97 9.12 -22.34
N PRO A 141 -6.17 8.19 -23.28
CA PRO A 141 -6.76 6.91 -22.97
C PRO A 141 -5.70 5.99 -22.35
N PHE A 142 -6.06 5.39 -21.22
CA PHE A 142 -5.19 4.44 -20.53
C PHE A 142 -5.13 3.11 -21.29
N ILE A 143 -4.00 2.42 -21.20
CA ILE A 143 -3.84 1.04 -21.65
C ILE A 143 -4.12 0.08 -20.49
N SER A 144 -3.61 0.44 -19.32
CA SER A 144 -3.71 -0.33 -18.09
C SER A 144 -3.59 0.59 -16.88
N PHE A 145 -4.07 0.06 -15.75
CA PHE A 145 -3.97 0.69 -14.44
C PHE A 145 -2.98 -0.10 -13.60
N GLY A 146 -2.05 0.59 -12.97
CA GLY A 146 -1.04 0.02 -12.08
C GLY A 146 -1.52 0.00 -10.63
N GLY A 147 -0.60 0.35 -9.73
CA GLY A 147 -0.93 0.60 -8.32
C GLY A 147 -1.89 1.79 -8.17
N PHE A 148 -2.84 1.66 -7.26
CA PHE A 148 -3.74 2.74 -6.86
C PHE A 148 -3.89 2.79 -5.34
N ALA A 149 -4.43 3.90 -4.85
CA ALA A 149 -4.79 4.13 -3.46
C ALA A 149 -6.20 4.72 -3.38
N LEU A 150 -6.90 4.46 -2.29
CA LEU A 150 -8.26 4.92 -2.01
C LEU A 150 -8.26 5.63 -0.66
N ASN A 151 -8.91 6.79 -0.57
CA ASN A 151 -9.16 7.45 0.71
C ASN A 151 -10.63 7.33 1.15
N ASP A 152 -10.94 7.84 2.34
CA ASP A 152 -12.28 7.73 2.93
C ASP A 152 -13.34 8.58 2.22
N SER A 153 -12.94 9.62 1.48
CA SER A 153 -13.85 10.38 0.63
C SER A 153 -14.16 9.70 -0.70
N GLY A 154 -13.57 8.53 -0.97
CA GLY A 154 -13.75 7.80 -2.22
C GLY A 154 -12.90 8.34 -3.38
N THR A 155 -11.93 9.20 -3.09
CA THR A 155 -10.94 9.63 -4.08
C THR A 155 -9.95 8.50 -4.32
N VAL A 156 -9.69 8.22 -5.59
CA VAL A 156 -8.71 7.25 -6.04
C VAL A 156 -7.53 7.98 -6.65
N ALA A 157 -6.33 7.72 -6.13
CA ALA A 157 -5.07 8.06 -6.77
C ALA A 157 -4.53 6.83 -7.49
N PHE A 158 -4.09 6.94 -8.74
CA PHE A 158 -3.67 5.77 -9.52
C PHE A 158 -2.56 6.09 -10.51
N VAL A 159 -1.72 5.09 -10.75
CA VAL A 159 -0.77 5.06 -11.86
C VAL A 159 -1.47 4.44 -13.08
N ALA A 160 -1.28 5.02 -14.26
CA ALA A 160 -1.77 4.44 -15.51
C ALA A 160 -0.71 4.53 -16.61
N LEU A 161 -0.61 3.45 -17.40
CA LEU A 161 0.13 3.44 -18.66
C LEU A 161 -0.73 4.08 -19.74
N MET A 162 -0.17 5.03 -20.47
CA MET A 162 -0.87 5.77 -21.52
C MET A 162 -0.81 5.03 -22.87
N ARG A 163 -1.69 5.39 -23.83
CA ARG A 163 -1.69 4.80 -25.19
C ARG A 163 -0.45 5.07 -26.03
N ASP A 164 0.46 5.93 -25.60
CA ASP A 164 1.78 6.05 -26.22
C ASP A 164 2.72 4.87 -25.85
N PHE A 165 2.26 3.98 -24.95
CA PHE A 165 2.96 2.78 -24.48
C PHE A 165 4.27 3.04 -23.73
N VAL A 166 4.60 4.30 -23.46
CA VAL A 166 5.89 4.67 -22.86
C VAL A 166 5.75 5.61 -21.68
N THR A 167 4.61 6.29 -21.55
CA THR A 167 4.37 7.23 -20.47
C THR A 167 3.53 6.57 -19.38
N ASN A 168 4.07 6.50 -18.17
CA ASN A 168 3.29 6.25 -16.97
C ASN A 168 2.89 7.60 -16.38
N SER A 169 1.65 7.73 -15.92
CA SER A 169 1.17 8.97 -15.31
C SER A 169 0.37 8.70 -14.06
N ILE A 170 0.45 9.61 -13.11
CA ILE A 170 -0.34 9.61 -11.89
C ILE A 170 -1.52 10.56 -12.04
N TYR A 171 -2.70 10.08 -11.65
CA TYR A 171 -3.93 10.84 -11.64
C TYR A 171 -4.66 10.68 -10.30
N THR A 172 -5.57 11.61 -10.01
CA THR A 172 -6.60 11.47 -8.98
C THR A 172 -8.00 11.59 -9.58
N THR A 173 -8.98 10.89 -9.05
CA THR A 173 -10.39 11.02 -9.47
C THR A 173 -11.35 10.64 -8.34
N THR A 174 -12.56 11.18 -8.38
CA THR A 174 -13.70 10.79 -7.52
C THR A 174 -14.69 9.85 -8.26
N GLY A 175 -14.41 9.55 -9.53
CA GLY A 175 -15.29 8.78 -10.41
C GLY A 175 -16.50 9.57 -10.91
N ASP A 176 -16.37 10.90 -11.00
CA ASP A 176 -17.35 11.84 -11.55
C ASP A 176 -17.16 12.09 -13.06
N GLY A 177 -16.34 11.27 -13.73
CA GLY A 177 -15.98 11.46 -15.12
C GLY A 177 -14.87 12.49 -15.35
N VAL A 178 -14.14 12.89 -14.29
CA VAL A 178 -12.92 13.71 -14.41
C VAL A 178 -11.75 13.05 -13.65
N ALA A 179 -10.62 12.87 -14.33
CA ALA A 179 -9.34 12.55 -13.69
C ALA A 179 -8.43 13.77 -13.75
N SER A 180 -7.90 14.16 -12.59
CA SER A 180 -6.95 15.25 -12.44
C SER A 180 -5.54 14.72 -12.62
N PHE A 181 -4.81 15.25 -13.60
CA PHE A 181 -3.40 14.93 -13.81
C PHE A 181 -2.55 15.43 -12.64
N VAL A 182 -1.62 14.60 -12.18
CA VAL A 182 -0.66 14.98 -11.12
C VAL A 182 0.76 15.03 -11.66
N ALA A 183 1.23 13.95 -12.27
CA ALA A 183 2.59 13.82 -12.76
C ALA A 183 2.69 12.84 -13.92
N ALA A 184 3.63 13.07 -14.81
CA ALA A 184 4.02 12.13 -15.86
C ALA A 184 5.45 11.63 -15.60
N ALA A 185 5.69 10.40 -16.02
CA ALA A 185 6.99 9.77 -16.09
C ALA A 185 7.22 9.30 -17.52
N SER A 186 8.22 9.90 -18.16
CA SER A 186 8.60 9.65 -19.54
C SER A 186 10.11 9.81 -19.70
N PHE A 187 10.74 8.90 -20.44
CA PHE A 187 12.19 8.87 -20.68
C PHE A 187 12.75 10.11 -21.40
N ARG A 188 11.91 11.00 -21.93
CA ARG A 188 12.34 12.05 -22.88
C ARG A 188 12.21 13.48 -22.37
N GLU A 189 11.24 13.78 -21.50
CA GLU A 189 10.87 15.18 -21.22
C GLU A 189 10.59 15.48 -19.73
N ASP A 190 10.34 14.46 -18.91
CA ASP A 190 9.91 14.64 -17.53
C ASP A 190 11.04 14.54 -16.49
N VAL A 191 10.73 14.89 -15.24
CA VAL A 191 11.64 14.66 -14.10
C VAL A 191 11.69 13.16 -13.74
N PHE A 192 10.55 12.49 -13.87
CA PHE A 192 10.36 11.10 -13.50
C PHE A 192 10.54 10.16 -14.69
N ASN A 193 11.11 9.00 -14.41
CA ASN A 193 11.29 7.90 -15.37
C ASN A 193 10.22 6.80 -15.18
N ASN A 194 9.91 6.47 -13.92
CA ASN A 194 8.91 5.47 -13.60
C ASN A 194 8.22 5.76 -12.27
N PHE A 195 7.00 5.24 -12.08
CA PHE A 195 6.25 5.28 -10.84
C PHE A 195 5.99 3.86 -10.32
N TYR A 196 5.93 3.72 -8.99
CA TYR A 196 5.70 2.43 -8.34
C TYR A 196 4.42 2.46 -7.51
N THR A 197 4.58 2.65 -6.21
CA THR A 197 3.47 2.69 -5.27
C THR A 197 2.94 4.11 -5.15
N VAL A 198 1.63 4.20 -4.92
CA VAL A 198 0.93 5.42 -4.51
C VAL A 198 0.20 5.13 -3.21
N ALA A 199 0.21 6.11 -2.32
CA ALA A 199 -0.57 6.15 -1.09
C ALA A 199 -1.32 7.48 -1.04
N LEU A 200 -2.53 7.49 -0.49
CA LEU A 200 -3.37 8.67 -0.42
C LEU A 200 -3.93 8.80 1.00
N ASN A 201 -3.75 9.96 1.61
CA ASN A 201 -4.37 10.24 2.90
C ASN A 201 -5.76 10.89 2.73
N ASN A 202 -6.50 10.98 3.84
CA ASN A 202 -7.84 11.58 3.84
C ASN A 202 -7.87 13.09 3.60
N ALA A 203 -6.73 13.78 3.70
CA ALA A 203 -6.61 15.19 3.32
C ALA A 203 -6.36 15.38 1.81
N GLY A 204 -6.25 14.30 1.03
CA GLY A 204 -5.97 14.34 -0.41
C GLY A 204 -4.50 14.57 -0.75
N THR A 205 -3.60 14.47 0.23
CA THR A 205 -2.15 14.43 -0.04
C THR A 205 -1.78 13.02 -0.44
N MET A 206 -1.17 12.90 -1.61
CA MET A 206 -0.65 11.66 -2.15
C MET A 206 0.84 11.55 -1.86
N ALA A 207 1.31 10.37 -1.47
CA ALA A 207 2.72 10.03 -1.50
C ALA A 207 2.97 9.01 -2.61
N PHE A 208 4.09 9.10 -3.31
CA PHE A 208 4.45 8.17 -4.37
C PHE A 208 5.95 7.94 -4.45
N GLN A 209 6.34 6.75 -4.88
CA GLN A 209 7.72 6.41 -5.19
C GLN A 209 7.97 6.56 -6.69
N ALA A 210 9.10 7.15 -7.05
CA ALA A 210 9.49 7.34 -8.43
C ALA A 210 11.00 7.18 -8.69
N ASP A 211 11.30 6.73 -9.89
CA ASP A 211 12.64 6.80 -10.48
C ASP A 211 12.81 8.14 -11.17
N LEU A 212 14.03 8.64 -11.19
CA LEU A 212 14.36 9.90 -11.85
C LEU A 212 15.11 9.67 -13.16
N ASN A 213 14.84 10.50 -14.17
CA ASN A 213 15.58 10.45 -15.44
C ASN A 213 17.07 10.75 -15.28
N ALA A 214 17.42 11.57 -14.27
CA ALA A 214 18.81 11.85 -13.90
C ALA A 214 19.49 10.69 -13.13
N GLY A 215 18.79 9.56 -12.96
CA GLY A 215 19.21 8.43 -12.12
C GLY A 215 18.80 8.61 -10.65
N GLY A 216 18.64 7.49 -9.94
CA GLY A 216 18.23 7.45 -8.54
C GLY A 216 16.71 7.29 -8.34
N HIS A 217 16.34 7.11 -7.08
CA HIS A 217 14.99 6.78 -6.63
C HIS A 217 14.60 7.70 -5.48
N GLY A 218 13.32 8.02 -5.34
CA GLY A 218 12.84 8.87 -4.25
C GLY A 218 11.37 8.66 -3.89
N VAL A 219 10.99 9.28 -2.76
CA VAL A 219 9.62 9.39 -2.29
C VAL A 219 9.22 10.86 -2.32
N TYR A 220 8.06 11.12 -2.89
CA TYR A 220 7.53 12.45 -3.15
C TYR A 220 6.11 12.55 -2.59
N THR A 221 5.68 13.75 -2.27
CA THR A 221 4.28 14.07 -2.02
C THR A 221 3.71 14.96 -3.10
N ALA A 222 2.42 14.81 -3.39
CA ALA A 222 1.68 15.71 -4.25
C ALA A 222 0.36 16.10 -3.59
N ASN A 223 0.01 17.38 -3.70
CA ASN A 223 -1.29 17.92 -3.30
C ASN A 223 -1.64 19.11 -4.22
N GLY A 224 -2.70 19.86 -3.89
CA GLY A 224 -3.12 21.03 -4.68
C GLY A 224 -2.08 22.15 -4.80
N ALA A 225 -1.00 22.14 -4.01
CA ALA A 225 0.10 23.09 -4.09
C ALA A 225 1.25 22.64 -5.03
N GLY A 226 1.27 21.37 -5.46
CA GLY A 226 2.30 20.81 -6.33
C GLY A 226 2.96 19.56 -5.76
N ILE A 227 4.14 19.24 -6.29
CA ILE A 227 4.95 18.08 -5.92
C ILE A 227 6.12 18.54 -5.04
N GLU A 228 6.35 17.83 -3.93
CA GLU A 228 7.45 18.04 -3.02
C GLU A 228 8.28 16.76 -2.86
N THR A 229 9.61 16.89 -2.83
CA THR A 229 10.52 15.77 -2.53
C THR A 229 10.58 15.57 -1.02
N ILE A 230 10.25 14.36 -0.54
CA ILE A 230 10.52 13.98 0.85
C ILE A 230 11.96 13.52 1.00
N VAL A 231 12.37 12.60 0.12
CA VAL A 231 13.72 12.01 0.11
C VAL A 231 14.05 11.47 -1.28
N ASP A 232 15.28 11.64 -1.72
CA ASP A 232 15.83 10.91 -2.87
C ASP A 232 17.25 10.41 -2.56
N SER A 233 17.70 9.38 -3.30
CA SER A 233 19.01 8.76 -3.10
C SER A 233 20.19 9.67 -3.47
N ARG A 234 19.94 10.80 -4.15
CA ARG A 234 20.97 11.76 -4.57
C ARG A 234 21.25 12.80 -3.48
N SER A 235 20.24 13.15 -2.70
CA SER A 235 20.28 14.22 -1.69
C SER A 235 21.01 13.81 -0.41
N TYR A 236 21.23 12.50 -0.21
CA TYR A 236 21.87 11.94 1.01
C TYR A 236 23.20 11.22 0.75
N GLY A 237 23.88 11.49 -0.37
CA GLY A 237 25.23 10.95 -0.62
C GLY A 237 25.29 9.42 -0.80
N GLY A 238 24.21 8.79 -1.28
CA GLY A 238 24.19 7.37 -1.62
C GLY A 238 23.91 6.38 -0.47
N GLY A 239 23.49 6.86 0.71
CA GLY A 239 23.29 6.02 1.90
C GLY A 239 21.96 5.25 1.99
N PHE A 240 21.06 5.39 1.02
CA PHE A 240 19.75 4.73 1.03
C PHE A 240 19.47 4.00 -0.29
N GLU A 241 19.22 2.71 -0.19
CA GLU A 241 18.62 1.91 -1.26
C GLU A 241 17.16 1.63 -0.93
N PHE A 242 16.27 1.88 -1.88
CA PHE A 242 14.87 1.47 -1.77
C PHE A 242 14.76 0.04 -2.27
N PHE A 243 14.36 -0.89 -1.38
CA PHE A 243 14.04 -2.26 -1.78
C PHE A 243 12.55 -2.30 -2.17
N GLY A 244 12.29 -2.64 -3.43
CA GLY A 244 10.95 -2.91 -3.98
C GLY A 244 10.70 -4.40 -4.14
#